data_AF-A0A947KJA4-F1
#
_entry.id   AF-A0A947KJA4-F1
#
_cell.length_a   1.000
_cell.length_b   1.000
_cell.length_c   1.000
_cell.angle_alpha   90.00
_cell.angle_beta   90.00
_cell.angle_gamma   90.00
#
_symmetry.space_group_name_H-M   'P 1'
#
loop_
_entity.id
_entity.type
_entity.pdbx_description
1 polymer ?
#
loop_
_entity_poly.entity_id
_entity_poly.type
_entity_poly.pdbx_seq_one_letter_code
_entity_poly.pdbx_strand_id
1 'polypeptide(L)'
;MSVIIKRFNDGRDWFFEKRFGLFVHWGLYALHGWHEQEQFRKAMPRKEYSVLKDQFNPVKFNPDEWLDLAERVGIQYICFTAKHIDGFCMWDTARTDYRITDTPYGRDVFSMLADACHRRNFPLCIYYSVPDMHCRYYPNQGRSYELPEPEAGDEPDIAKYIEYVKEQVRELCSNYGKIHGFWWDGNQGTLKHRDASVNSLIRALQPGIVINNRGFDEGDFSTPEREASYDRETQKQAAYEQPTEACESIGRESWGFRSNEDYHSLAYLSRSIAKHLAKGGNYLLNVGPKADGTFPDQAINILGALGKWYHGVKEALVNAMPAPGTVNDPGLLVTKRDNLLYIHLCLKPDCSGVSLRPLEILPDKAIVLNNGGKIAAEIEMMPAHYNECARGLHLFNIPVDELANEAIVLKLEFQSTGSKCLNIDTTALRAR
;
A
#
# COMPACT_ATOMS: atom_id res chain seq x y z
N MET A 1 -20.36 -6.91 -17.61
CA MET A 1 -19.55 -8.01 -17.03
C MET A 1 -18.90 -7.46 -15.78
N SER A 2 -19.12 -8.08 -14.62
CA SER A 2 -18.52 -7.66 -13.36
C SER A 2 -16.99 -7.73 -13.47
N VAL A 3 -16.32 -6.60 -13.26
CA VAL A 3 -14.86 -6.54 -13.13
C VAL A 3 -14.50 -7.21 -11.81
N ILE A 4 -14.34 -8.53 -11.83
CA ILE A 4 -13.89 -9.32 -10.69
C ILE A 4 -12.41 -9.57 -10.94
N ILE A 5 -11.55 -9.01 -10.09
CA ILE A 5 -10.13 -9.34 -10.07
C ILE A 5 -10.00 -10.86 -9.96
N LYS A 6 -9.29 -11.47 -10.90
CA LYS A 6 -9.11 -12.93 -10.92
C LYS A 6 -8.32 -13.35 -9.68
N ARG A 7 -8.92 -14.23 -8.87
CA ARG A 7 -8.26 -14.86 -7.71
C ARG A 7 -7.15 -15.80 -8.15
N PHE A 8 -6.15 -16.00 -7.29
CA PHE A 8 -5.07 -16.96 -7.56
C PHE A 8 -5.58 -18.40 -7.40
N ASN A 9 -6.53 -18.63 -6.49
CA ASN A 9 -7.06 -19.95 -6.11
C ASN A 9 -5.99 -20.89 -5.55
N ASP A 10 -5.03 -20.33 -4.82
CA ASP A 10 -3.96 -21.04 -4.13
C ASP A 10 -3.50 -20.25 -2.89
N GLY A 11 -2.35 -20.63 -2.32
CA GLY A 11 -1.81 -20.02 -1.11
C GLY A 11 -1.59 -18.51 -1.18
N ARG A 12 -1.63 -17.88 -2.37
CA ARG A 12 -1.51 -16.42 -2.56
C ARG A 12 -2.80 -15.66 -2.28
N ASP A 13 -3.95 -16.32 -2.13
CA ASP A 13 -5.23 -15.64 -1.92
C ASP A 13 -5.33 -14.86 -0.60
N TRP A 14 -4.39 -15.08 0.34
CA TRP A 14 -4.19 -14.24 1.52
C TRP A 14 -4.14 -12.74 1.15
N PHE A 15 -3.58 -12.42 -0.02
CA PHE A 15 -3.43 -11.06 -0.53
C PHE A 15 -4.77 -10.34 -0.63
N PHE A 16 -5.82 -11.03 -1.07
CA PHE A 16 -7.16 -10.47 -1.21
C PHE A 16 -7.95 -10.47 0.10
N GLU A 17 -7.46 -11.15 1.14
CA GLU A 17 -8.10 -11.20 2.45
C GLU A 17 -7.58 -10.10 3.37
N LYS A 18 -6.27 -9.86 3.35
CA LYS A 18 -5.59 -9.01 4.34
C LYS A 18 -5.61 -7.53 3.98
N ARG A 19 -5.51 -7.21 2.67
CA ARG A 19 -5.78 -5.93 1.98
C ARG A 19 -5.17 -4.61 2.50
N PHE A 20 -4.97 -4.40 3.79
CA PHE A 20 -4.36 -3.22 4.39
C PHE A 20 -3.07 -3.59 5.14
N GLY A 21 -1.94 -3.06 4.68
CA GLY A 21 -0.59 -3.41 5.14
C GLY A 21 0.18 -2.24 5.73
N LEU A 22 1.19 -2.55 6.53
CA LEU A 22 2.21 -1.62 7.02
C LEU A 22 3.47 -1.78 6.16
N PHE A 23 3.92 -0.70 5.54
CA PHE A 23 5.26 -0.63 4.98
C PHE A 23 6.22 -0.06 6.02
N VAL A 24 7.43 -0.57 6.09
CA VAL A 24 8.48 -0.03 6.94
C VAL A 24 9.76 0.16 6.14
N HIS A 25 10.16 1.42 5.98
CA HIS A 25 11.47 1.80 5.46
C HIS A 25 12.41 2.17 6.60
N TRP A 26 13.32 1.25 6.91
CA TRP A 26 14.29 1.42 7.97
C TRP A 26 15.68 0.93 7.57
N GLY A 27 16.70 1.69 7.96
CA GLY A 27 18.10 1.46 7.61
C GLY A 27 18.98 2.60 8.12
N LEU A 28 20.24 2.66 7.64
CA LEU A 28 21.23 3.63 8.10
C LEU A 28 20.79 5.09 7.91
N TYR A 29 20.02 5.38 6.86
CA TYR A 29 19.46 6.70 6.57
C TYR A 29 18.59 7.27 7.71
N ALA A 30 18.12 6.44 8.63
CA ALA A 30 17.40 6.88 9.82
C ALA A 30 18.30 7.65 10.82
N LEU A 31 19.63 7.49 10.75
CA LEU A 31 20.60 8.19 11.62
C LEU A 31 20.59 9.70 11.36
N HIS A 32 20.64 10.09 10.09
CA HIS A 32 20.56 11.51 9.71
C HIS A 32 19.13 12.03 9.72
N GLY A 33 18.14 11.15 9.58
CA GLY A 33 16.73 11.55 9.62
C GLY A 33 16.38 12.55 8.52
N TRP A 34 16.83 12.29 7.28
CA TRP A 34 16.60 13.17 6.14
C TRP A 34 15.79 12.51 5.02
N HIS A 35 16.30 11.42 4.42
CA HIS A 35 15.64 10.66 3.35
C HIS A 35 16.33 9.32 3.13
N GLU A 36 15.60 8.28 2.72
CA GLU A 36 16.16 6.94 2.44
C GLU A 36 17.08 6.87 1.20
N GLN A 37 17.14 7.94 0.42
CA GLN A 37 17.96 8.07 -0.79
C GLN A 37 19.09 9.08 -0.58
N GLU A 38 19.46 9.37 0.66
CA GLU A 38 20.38 10.48 0.93
C GLU A 38 21.77 10.30 0.34
N GLN A 39 22.31 9.07 0.34
CA GLN A 39 23.58 8.77 -0.29
C GLN A 39 23.56 9.16 -1.77
N PHE A 40 22.50 8.77 -2.47
CA PHE A 40 22.29 9.09 -3.88
C PHE A 40 22.06 10.60 -4.10
N ARG A 41 21.09 11.19 -3.40
CA ARG A 41 20.64 12.58 -3.62
C ARG A 41 21.67 13.63 -3.23
N LYS A 42 22.53 13.33 -2.26
CA LYS A 42 23.63 14.21 -1.83
C LYS A 42 24.96 13.83 -2.49
N ALA A 43 24.98 12.83 -3.37
CA ALA A 43 26.18 12.29 -4.00
C ALA A 43 27.28 11.95 -2.98
N MET A 44 26.91 11.33 -1.86
CA MET A 44 27.86 10.97 -0.81
C MET A 44 28.76 9.81 -1.29
N PRO A 45 30.09 9.90 -1.11
CA PRO A 45 30.99 8.80 -1.38
C PRO A 45 30.59 7.54 -0.60
N ARG A 46 30.67 6.34 -1.23
CA ARG A 46 30.27 5.08 -0.57
C ARG A 46 31.02 4.88 0.73
N LYS A 47 32.33 5.19 0.75
CA LYS A 47 33.17 5.09 1.95
C LYS A 47 32.69 5.98 3.11
N GLU A 48 32.17 7.18 2.82
CA GLU A 48 31.66 8.09 3.85
C GLU A 48 30.29 7.65 4.36
N TYR A 49 29.44 7.10 3.49
CA TYR A 49 28.13 6.62 3.91
C TYR A 49 28.22 5.27 4.65
N SER A 50 29.13 4.38 4.24
CA SER A 50 29.22 3.03 4.80
C SER A 50 29.65 2.99 6.26
N VAL A 51 30.38 4.02 6.73
CA VAL A 51 30.77 4.12 8.16
C VAL A 51 29.60 4.45 9.09
N LEU A 52 28.43 4.81 8.55
CA LEU A 52 27.22 4.99 9.36
C LEU A 52 26.80 3.70 10.08
N LYS A 53 27.17 2.53 9.53
CA LYS A 53 26.92 1.23 10.19
C LYS A 53 27.52 1.17 11.59
N ASP A 54 28.65 1.84 11.82
CA ASP A 54 29.36 1.87 13.11
C ASP A 54 28.63 2.70 14.18
N GLN A 55 27.61 3.47 13.78
CA GLN A 55 26.78 4.28 14.68
C GLN A 55 25.37 3.68 14.87
N PHE A 56 24.98 2.72 14.04
CA PHE A 56 23.62 2.19 14.04
C PHE A 56 23.42 1.20 15.18
N ASN A 57 22.67 1.61 16.21
CA ASN A 57 22.43 0.81 17.41
C ASN A 57 20.99 0.96 17.92
N PRO A 58 20.00 0.31 17.29
CA PRO A 58 18.59 0.48 17.62
C PRO A 58 18.15 -0.26 18.89
N VAL A 59 18.67 0.18 20.05
CA VAL A 59 18.45 -0.46 21.35
C VAL A 59 16.99 -0.54 21.80
N LYS A 60 16.10 0.26 21.21
CA LYS A 60 14.66 0.25 21.51
C LYS A 60 13.83 -0.47 20.44
N PHE A 61 14.45 -1.10 19.44
CA PHE A 61 13.71 -1.89 18.47
C PHE A 61 13.00 -3.05 19.17
N ASN A 62 11.68 -3.06 19.01
CA ASN A 62 10.80 -4.10 19.50
C ASN A 62 9.75 -4.41 18.42
N PRO A 63 9.84 -5.56 17.73
CA PRO A 63 8.89 -5.90 16.68
C PRO A 63 7.47 -6.13 17.23
N ASP A 64 7.32 -6.55 18.49
CA ASP A 64 6.01 -6.74 19.09
C ASP A 64 5.27 -5.40 19.26
N GLU A 65 5.96 -4.31 19.60
CA GLU A 65 5.35 -2.97 19.67
C GLU A 65 4.90 -2.46 18.30
N TRP A 66 5.66 -2.78 17.25
CA TRP A 66 5.28 -2.43 15.87
C TRP A 66 4.02 -3.18 15.45
N LEU A 67 3.95 -4.49 15.74
CA LEU A 67 2.81 -5.32 15.41
C LEU A 67 1.57 -4.97 16.26
N ASP A 68 1.73 -4.63 17.54
CA ASP A 68 0.65 -4.16 18.40
C ASP A 68 0.00 -2.89 17.84
N LEU A 69 0.82 -1.93 17.38
CA LEU A 69 0.32 -0.73 16.73
C LEU A 69 -0.41 -1.06 15.42
N ALA A 70 0.17 -1.91 14.58
CA ALA A 70 -0.42 -2.31 13.31
C ALA A 70 -1.81 -2.96 13.50
N GLU A 71 -1.91 -3.93 14.41
CA GLU A 71 -3.15 -4.64 14.72
C GLU A 71 -4.21 -3.68 15.29
N ARG A 72 -3.82 -2.76 16.17
CA ARG A 72 -4.72 -1.73 16.72
C ARG A 72 -5.32 -0.84 15.63
N VAL A 73 -4.54 -0.50 14.61
CA VAL A 73 -5.00 0.31 13.45
C VAL A 73 -5.90 -0.50 12.52
N GLY A 74 -5.82 -1.83 12.56
CA GLY A 74 -6.53 -2.73 11.67
C GLY A 74 -5.71 -3.18 10.46
N ILE A 75 -4.40 -2.91 10.46
CA ILE A 75 -3.44 -3.43 9.49
C ILE A 75 -3.28 -4.94 9.70
N GLN A 76 -3.08 -5.67 8.61
CA GLN A 76 -3.13 -7.13 8.62
C GLN A 76 -1.91 -7.84 8.03
N TYR A 77 -0.89 -7.10 7.55
CA TYR A 77 0.40 -7.63 7.12
C TYR A 77 1.48 -6.53 7.16
N ILE A 78 2.75 -6.91 7.13
CA ILE A 78 3.89 -5.97 7.13
C ILE A 78 4.83 -6.26 5.96
N CYS A 79 5.27 -5.23 5.26
CA CYS A 79 6.35 -5.27 4.29
C CYS A 79 7.54 -4.48 4.84
N PHE A 80 8.70 -5.13 4.98
CA PHE A 80 9.87 -4.56 5.64
C PHE A 80 11.06 -4.48 4.69
N THR A 81 11.76 -3.34 4.68
CA THR A 81 12.98 -3.14 3.89
C THR A 81 14.11 -4.04 4.38
N ALA A 82 14.26 -5.21 3.75
CA ALA A 82 15.42 -6.08 3.98
C ALA A 82 16.69 -5.42 3.43
N LYS A 83 16.60 -4.79 2.25
CA LYS A 83 17.68 -4.00 1.64
C LYS A 83 17.10 -2.83 0.85
N HIS A 84 17.66 -1.63 1.03
CA HIS A 84 17.34 -0.46 0.21
C HIS A 84 18.48 -0.13 -0.78
N ILE A 85 18.38 0.95 -1.55
CA ILE A 85 19.34 1.30 -2.62
C ILE A 85 20.78 1.51 -2.12
N ASP A 86 20.96 1.82 -0.83
CA ASP A 86 22.28 1.97 -0.21
C ASP A 86 23.02 0.63 -0.05
N GLY A 87 22.32 -0.50 -0.23
CA GLY A 87 22.88 -1.84 -0.15
C GLY A 87 22.99 -2.40 1.26
N PHE A 88 22.58 -1.65 2.30
CA PHE A 88 22.68 -2.10 3.68
C PHE A 88 21.65 -3.20 3.98
N CYS A 89 22.13 -4.36 4.41
CA CYS A 89 21.29 -5.53 4.65
C CYS A 89 20.78 -5.56 6.10
N MET A 90 19.46 -5.54 6.28
CA MET A 90 18.78 -5.57 7.59
C MET A 90 18.61 -7.00 8.13
N TRP A 91 19.36 -7.97 7.62
CA TRP A 91 19.41 -9.37 8.08
C TRP A 91 20.86 -9.89 8.10
N ASP A 92 21.10 -11.05 8.73
CA ASP A 92 22.42 -11.66 8.81
C ASP A 92 22.81 -12.41 7.52
N THR A 93 23.08 -11.66 6.44
CA THR A 93 23.51 -12.24 5.15
C THR A 93 24.94 -12.74 5.18
N ALA A 94 25.25 -13.89 4.56
CA ALA A 94 26.63 -14.34 4.39
C ALA A 94 27.32 -13.73 3.16
N ARG A 95 26.64 -12.84 2.42
CA ARG A 95 27.11 -12.31 1.14
C ARG A 95 27.86 -10.98 1.24
N THR A 96 27.73 -10.26 2.35
CA THR A 96 28.44 -8.99 2.60
C THR A 96 28.55 -8.72 4.11
N ASP A 97 29.57 -7.98 4.52
CA ASP A 97 29.76 -7.42 5.87
C ASP A 97 29.06 -6.06 6.05
N TYR A 98 28.34 -5.59 5.02
CA TYR A 98 27.51 -4.39 5.07
C TYR A 98 26.08 -4.74 5.47
N ARG A 99 25.96 -5.20 6.72
CA ARG A 99 24.73 -5.77 7.29
C ARG A 99 24.56 -5.40 8.75
N ILE A 100 23.35 -5.57 9.26
CA ILE A 100 22.94 -5.18 10.61
C ILE A 100 23.72 -5.88 11.73
N THR A 101 24.13 -7.13 11.52
CA THR A 101 24.90 -7.92 12.51
C THR A 101 26.36 -7.47 12.64
N ASP A 102 26.88 -6.70 11.68
CA ASP A 102 28.19 -6.05 11.74
C ASP A 102 28.11 -4.58 12.22
N THR A 103 27.05 -4.22 12.94
CA THR A 103 26.89 -2.93 13.64
C THR A 103 27.06 -3.11 15.16
N PRO A 104 27.16 -2.03 15.96
CA PRO A 104 27.14 -2.14 17.43
C PRO A 104 25.89 -2.85 17.99
N TYR A 105 24.81 -2.94 17.22
CA TYR A 105 23.60 -3.67 17.63
C TYR A 105 23.80 -5.18 17.67
N GLY A 106 24.60 -5.73 16.74
CA GLY A 106 25.00 -7.14 16.68
C GLY A 106 23.86 -8.16 16.57
N ARG A 107 22.64 -7.75 16.21
CA ARG A 107 21.46 -8.63 16.16
C ARG A 107 20.75 -8.55 14.81
N ASP A 108 20.19 -9.68 14.40
CA ASP A 108 19.38 -9.79 13.19
C ASP A 108 17.96 -9.27 13.42
N VAL A 109 17.69 -8.04 12.97
CA VAL A 109 16.37 -7.40 13.14
C VAL A 109 15.30 -8.05 12.26
N PHE A 110 15.66 -8.61 11.09
CA PHE A 110 14.73 -9.30 10.23
C PHE A 110 14.27 -10.62 10.86
N SER A 111 15.18 -11.39 11.46
CA SER A 111 14.85 -12.59 12.23
C SER A 111 13.92 -12.27 13.40
N MET A 112 14.23 -11.23 14.18
CA MET A 112 13.39 -10.81 15.30
C MET A 112 11.96 -10.45 14.85
N LEU A 113 11.83 -9.75 13.71
CA LEU A 113 10.53 -9.41 13.13
C LEU A 113 9.81 -10.65 12.58
N ALA A 114 10.52 -11.55 11.90
CA ALA A 114 9.96 -12.80 11.37
C ALA A 114 9.38 -13.67 12.49
N ASP A 115 10.12 -13.85 13.57
CA ASP A 115 9.65 -14.60 14.74
C ASP A 115 8.39 -13.98 15.33
N ALA A 116 8.34 -12.65 15.48
CA ALA A 116 7.15 -11.95 15.98
C ALA A 116 5.94 -12.12 15.05
N CYS A 117 6.17 -12.01 13.75
CA CYS A 117 5.13 -12.23 12.73
C CYS A 117 4.58 -13.66 12.79
N HIS A 118 5.43 -14.68 12.86
CA HIS A 118 5.00 -16.07 12.89
C HIS A 118 4.27 -16.44 14.18
N ARG A 119 4.72 -15.94 15.34
CA ARG A 119 4.00 -16.12 16.62
C ARG A 119 2.56 -15.61 16.55
N ARG A 120 2.31 -14.56 15.76
CA ARG A 120 1.00 -13.91 15.62
C ARG A 120 0.21 -14.33 14.40
N ASN A 121 0.77 -15.20 13.54
CA ASN A 121 0.23 -15.48 12.21
C ASN A 121 -0.02 -14.18 11.39
N PHE A 122 0.89 -13.22 11.53
CA PHE A 122 0.89 -11.95 10.83
C PHE A 122 1.74 -12.10 9.55
N PRO A 123 1.17 -11.96 8.34
CA PRO A 123 1.93 -12.10 7.11
C PRO A 123 3.11 -11.13 7.01
N LEU A 124 4.30 -11.68 6.78
CA LEU A 124 5.53 -10.94 6.54
C LEU A 124 5.85 -10.92 5.04
N CYS A 125 6.08 -9.72 4.52
CA CYS A 125 6.55 -9.45 3.17
C CYS A 125 7.95 -8.80 3.23
N ILE A 126 8.75 -9.08 2.21
CA ILE A 126 10.09 -8.53 2.04
C ILE A 126 10.02 -7.39 1.04
N TYR A 127 10.60 -6.24 1.37
CA TYR A 127 11.06 -5.29 0.36
C TYR A 127 12.54 -5.51 0.07
N TYR A 128 12.89 -5.49 -1.21
CA TYR A 128 14.26 -5.60 -1.67
C TYR A 128 14.53 -4.68 -2.87
N SER A 129 15.50 -3.79 -2.72
CA SER A 129 16.01 -2.94 -3.79
C SER A 129 16.90 -3.72 -4.77
N VAL A 130 16.58 -3.65 -6.06
CA VAL A 130 17.44 -4.18 -7.13
C VAL A 130 18.64 -3.28 -7.42
N PRO A 131 18.54 -1.94 -7.38
CA PRO A 131 19.73 -1.09 -7.30
C PRO A 131 20.48 -1.31 -5.99
N ASP A 132 21.80 -1.37 -6.07
CA ASP A 132 22.67 -1.60 -4.91
C ASP A 132 23.95 -0.77 -5.08
N MET A 133 23.99 0.39 -4.41
CA MET A 133 25.12 1.31 -4.49
C MET A 133 26.37 0.79 -3.77
N HIS A 134 26.28 -0.32 -3.01
CA HIS A 134 27.39 -0.89 -2.26
C HIS A 134 28.02 -2.10 -2.96
N CYS A 135 27.23 -2.91 -3.66
CA CYS A 135 27.71 -4.14 -4.27
C CYS A 135 28.72 -3.89 -5.40
N ARG A 136 29.90 -4.49 -5.28
CA ARG A 136 31.01 -4.34 -6.24
C ARG A 136 30.72 -4.86 -7.64
N TYR A 137 29.73 -5.74 -7.81
CA TYR A 137 29.30 -6.27 -9.11
C TYR A 137 28.22 -5.39 -9.75
N TYR A 138 27.63 -4.47 -9.01
CA TYR A 138 26.56 -3.62 -9.52
C TYR A 138 27.12 -2.54 -10.47
N PRO A 139 26.39 -2.17 -11.55
CA PRO A 139 26.93 -1.29 -12.58
C PRO A 139 27.33 0.11 -12.15
N ASN A 140 26.60 0.74 -11.22
CA ASN A 140 26.79 2.14 -10.79
C ASN A 140 27.15 3.10 -11.95
N GLN A 141 26.23 3.36 -12.86
CA GLN A 141 26.49 4.10 -14.11
C GLN A 141 25.86 5.50 -14.12
N GLY A 142 25.63 6.09 -12.94
CA GLY A 142 24.99 7.40 -12.80
C GLY A 142 23.52 7.45 -13.22
N ARG A 143 22.84 6.30 -13.30
CA ARG A 143 21.39 6.25 -13.49
C ARG A 143 20.68 6.65 -12.18
N SER A 144 19.36 6.81 -12.24
CA SER A 144 18.57 7.01 -11.02
C SER A 144 18.82 5.87 -10.02
N TYR A 145 19.06 6.20 -8.76
CA TYR A 145 19.39 5.26 -7.67
C TYR A 145 20.77 4.59 -7.77
N GLU A 146 21.70 5.19 -8.50
CA GLU A 146 23.06 4.68 -8.64
C GLU A 146 24.10 5.74 -8.26
N LEU A 147 25.28 5.28 -7.85
CA LEU A 147 26.44 6.18 -7.81
C LEU A 147 26.82 6.65 -9.23
N PRO A 148 27.50 7.80 -9.38
CA PRO A 148 27.87 8.35 -10.69
C PRO A 148 28.72 7.39 -11.53
N GLU A 149 29.61 6.64 -10.89
CA GLU A 149 30.50 5.66 -11.49
C GLU A 149 30.85 4.57 -10.45
N PRO A 150 31.34 3.39 -10.88
CA PRO A 150 31.90 2.39 -9.98
C PRO A 150 33.10 2.94 -9.22
N GLU A 151 33.29 2.52 -7.98
CA GLU A 151 34.47 2.92 -7.20
C GLU A 151 35.70 2.07 -7.57
N ALA A 152 36.89 2.54 -7.21
CA ALA A 152 38.12 1.78 -7.43
C ALA A 152 38.07 0.41 -6.72
N GLY A 153 38.22 -0.67 -7.48
CA GLY A 153 38.12 -2.05 -6.98
C GLY A 153 36.76 -2.71 -7.22
N ASP A 154 35.75 -1.96 -7.67
CA ASP A 154 34.53 -2.54 -8.20
C ASP A 154 34.82 -3.35 -9.47
N GLU A 155 34.05 -4.41 -9.67
CA GLU A 155 34.10 -5.28 -10.84
C GLU A 155 32.69 -5.42 -11.43
N PRO A 156 32.12 -4.35 -12.03
CA PRO A 156 30.77 -4.39 -12.59
C PRO A 156 30.56 -5.57 -13.54
N ASP A 157 29.65 -6.46 -13.17
CA ASP A 157 29.30 -7.66 -13.95
C ASP A 157 27.87 -8.04 -13.60
N ILE A 158 26.97 -7.84 -14.56
CA ILE A 158 25.54 -8.06 -14.35
C ILE A 158 25.24 -9.53 -14.01
N ALA A 159 25.95 -10.49 -14.59
CA ALA A 159 25.70 -11.90 -14.33
C ALA A 159 26.09 -12.25 -12.88
N LYS A 160 27.26 -11.78 -12.43
CA LYS A 160 27.68 -11.94 -11.02
C LYS A 160 26.72 -11.21 -10.07
N TYR A 161 26.23 -10.04 -10.44
CA TYR A 161 25.26 -9.30 -9.63
C TYR A 161 23.93 -10.06 -9.50
N ILE A 162 23.41 -10.62 -10.58
CA ILE A 162 22.16 -11.39 -10.53
C ILE A 162 22.34 -12.68 -9.71
N GLU A 163 23.49 -13.35 -9.77
CA GLU A 163 23.76 -14.48 -8.89
C GLU A 163 23.88 -14.05 -7.42
N TYR A 164 24.51 -12.90 -7.12
CA TYR A 164 24.50 -12.31 -5.78
C TYR A 164 23.08 -12.06 -5.26
N VAL A 165 22.20 -11.49 -6.10
CA VAL A 165 20.78 -11.28 -5.77
C VAL A 165 20.08 -12.62 -5.50
N LYS A 166 20.31 -13.64 -6.34
CA LYS A 166 19.74 -14.98 -6.15
C LYS A 166 20.19 -15.62 -4.84
N GLU A 167 21.46 -15.48 -4.45
CA GLU A 167 21.93 -15.98 -3.15
C GLU A 167 21.26 -15.26 -1.97
N GLN A 168 21.12 -13.93 -2.02
CA GLN A 168 20.39 -13.18 -0.98
C GLN A 168 18.91 -13.58 -0.91
N VAL A 169 18.28 -13.80 -2.07
CA VAL A 169 16.92 -14.36 -2.16
C VAL A 169 16.83 -15.73 -1.50
N ARG A 170 17.81 -16.64 -1.73
CA ARG A 170 17.81 -17.96 -1.08
C ARG A 170 17.86 -17.85 0.43
N GLU A 171 18.72 -16.99 0.97
CA GLU A 171 18.80 -16.75 2.42
C GLU A 171 17.45 -16.25 2.97
N LEU A 172 16.91 -15.19 2.36
CA LEU A 172 15.67 -14.56 2.80
C LEU A 172 14.44 -15.48 2.71
N CYS A 173 14.36 -16.30 1.66
CA CYS A 173 13.25 -17.22 1.44
C CYS A 173 13.44 -18.62 2.07
N SER A 174 14.56 -18.89 2.76
CA SER A 174 14.79 -20.20 3.39
C SER A 174 15.02 -20.12 4.90
N ASN A 175 15.63 -19.02 5.40
CA ASN A 175 16.10 -18.95 6.78
C ASN A 175 15.10 -18.27 7.73
N TYR A 176 14.10 -17.56 7.21
CA TYR A 176 13.18 -16.72 8.00
C TYR A 176 11.73 -17.23 7.93
N GLY A 177 11.56 -18.54 7.87
CA GLY A 177 10.26 -19.21 7.81
C GLY A 177 9.38 -18.82 6.62
N LYS A 178 8.07 -18.73 6.83
CA LYS A 178 7.12 -18.44 5.75
C LYS A 178 7.12 -16.95 5.40
N ILE A 179 7.37 -16.65 4.13
CA ILE A 179 7.29 -15.30 3.54
C ILE A 179 6.06 -15.23 2.64
N HIS A 180 5.28 -14.17 2.78
CA HIS A 180 3.99 -14.00 2.12
C HIS A 180 4.06 -13.13 0.87
N GLY A 181 4.98 -12.17 0.82
CA GLY A 181 5.19 -11.32 -0.35
C GLY A 181 6.66 -10.95 -0.58
N PHE A 182 7.01 -10.73 -1.83
CA PHE A 182 8.31 -10.21 -2.26
C PHE A 182 8.08 -8.95 -3.11
N TRP A 183 8.47 -7.81 -2.55
CA TRP A 183 8.27 -6.48 -3.10
C TRP A 183 9.61 -5.97 -3.65
N TRP A 184 9.80 -6.12 -4.95
CA TRP A 184 10.98 -5.61 -5.63
C TRP A 184 10.91 -4.10 -5.82
N ASP A 185 12.07 -3.44 -5.90
CA ASP A 185 12.11 -2.05 -6.30
C ASP A 185 13.26 -1.70 -7.24
N GLY A 186 13.08 -0.62 -7.99
CA GLY A 186 14.10 0.00 -8.83
C GLY A 186 14.46 -0.71 -10.13
N ASN A 187 14.16 -2.01 -10.34
CA ASN A 187 14.54 -2.67 -11.60
C ASN A 187 13.83 -2.06 -12.82
N GLN A 188 12.52 -1.83 -12.75
CA GLN A 188 11.73 -1.26 -13.87
C GLN A 188 12.21 0.12 -14.35
N GLY A 189 12.83 0.92 -13.47
CA GLY A 189 13.30 2.28 -13.75
C GLY A 189 14.80 2.39 -13.99
N THR A 190 15.60 1.60 -13.25
CA THR A 190 17.06 1.73 -13.20
C THR A 190 17.75 0.63 -13.99
N LEU A 191 17.71 -0.61 -13.51
CA LEU A 191 18.52 -1.69 -14.06
C LEU A 191 17.90 -2.30 -15.34
N LYS A 192 16.58 -2.38 -15.40
CA LYS A 192 15.75 -2.89 -16.51
C LYS A 192 16.15 -4.29 -16.99
N HIS A 193 16.60 -5.13 -16.07
CA HIS A 193 17.04 -6.49 -16.37
C HIS A 193 15.88 -7.47 -16.27
N ARG A 194 15.66 -8.30 -17.30
CA ARG A 194 14.64 -9.36 -17.27
C ARG A 194 15.31 -10.72 -17.10
N ASP A 195 14.95 -11.42 -16.03
CA ASP A 195 15.39 -12.77 -15.73
C ASP A 195 14.31 -13.49 -14.90
N ALA A 196 13.41 -14.21 -15.57
CA ALA A 196 12.33 -14.96 -14.93
C ALA A 196 12.83 -16.05 -13.97
N SER A 197 14.11 -16.45 -14.04
CA SER A 197 14.66 -17.46 -13.13
C SER A 197 14.74 -16.94 -11.68
N VAL A 198 14.82 -15.62 -11.46
CA VAL A 198 14.83 -15.03 -10.12
C VAL A 198 13.48 -15.24 -9.42
N ASN A 199 12.37 -14.88 -10.07
CA ASN A 199 11.04 -15.09 -9.51
C ASN A 199 10.67 -16.59 -9.47
N SER A 200 11.17 -17.39 -10.42
CA SER A 200 11.01 -18.85 -10.37
C SER A 200 11.69 -19.47 -9.15
N LEU A 201 12.89 -18.99 -8.78
CA LEU A 201 13.58 -19.39 -7.56
C LEU A 201 12.78 -19.02 -6.30
N ILE A 202 12.26 -17.79 -6.24
CA ILE A 202 11.40 -17.35 -5.13
C ILE A 202 10.20 -18.29 -4.97
N ARG A 203 9.51 -18.60 -6.06
CA ARG A 203 8.32 -19.48 -6.02
C ARG A 203 8.66 -20.93 -5.68
N ALA A 204 9.84 -21.41 -6.08
CA ALA A 204 10.30 -22.75 -5.69
C ALA A 204 10.53 -22.86 -4.18
N LEU A 205 11.04 -21.80 -3.55
CA LEU A 205 11.28 -21.74 -2.11
C LEU A 205 10.00 -21.43 -1.31
N GLN A 206 9.12 -20.59 -1.86
CA GLN A 206 7.91 -20.08 -1.20
C GLN A 206 6.70 -20.13 -2.17
N PRO A 207 6.04 -21.29 -2.37
CA PRO A 207 4.99 -21.44 -3.39
C PRO A 207 3.77 -20.52 -3.24
N GLY A 208 3.49 -20.02 -2.02
CA GLY A 208 2.36 -19.12 -1.72
C GLY A 208 2.70 -17.63 -1.71
N ILE A 209 3.89 -17.25 -2.18
CA ILE A 209 4.36 -15.86 -2.17
C ILE A 209 3.77 -15.06 -3.34
N VAL A 210 3.34 -13.82 -3.07
CA VAL A 210 2.99 -12.85 -4.12
C VAL A 210 4.19 -11.95 -4.43
N ILE A 211 4.40 -11.63 -5.71
CA ILE A 211 5.54 -10.82 -6.17
C ILE A 211 5.02 -9.60 -6.93
N ASN A 212 5.56 -8.41 -6.71
CA ASN A 212 5.12 -7.23 -7.45
C ASN A 212 5.69 -7.17 -8.88
N ASN A 213 5.15 -6.27 -9.70
CA ASN A 213 5.55 -6.04 -11.09
C ASN A 213 6.82 -5.17 -11.27
N ARG A 214 7.61 -4.97 -10.21
CA ARG A 214 8.81 -4.09 -10.24
C ARG A 214 10.12 -4.86 -10.36
N GLY A 215 10.05 -6.19 -10.39
CA GLY A 215 11.19 -7.10 -10.39
C GLY A 215 11.63 -7.52 -11.79
N PHE A 216 12.02 -8.79 -11.91
CA PHE A 216 12.67 -9.35 -13.11
C PHE A 216 11.70 -9.93 -14.16
N ASP A 217 10.39 -9.93 -13.88
CA ASP A 217 9.30 -10.26 -14.79
C ASP A 217 8.01 -9.47 -14.42
N GLU A 218 6.86 -9.88 -14.97
CA GLU A 218 5.58 -9.17 -14.80
C GLU A 218 5.00 -9.20 -13.37
N GLY A 219 5.43 -10.13 -12.51
CA GLY A 219 4.88 -10.30 -11.17
C GLY A 219 3.42 -10.76 -11.12
N ASP A 220 2.83 -10.69 -9.93
CA ASP A 220 1.45 -11.05 -9.60
C ASP A 220 0.53 -9.81 -9.47
N PHE A 221 1.09 -8.66 -9.08
CA PHE A 221 0.31 -7.45 -8.78
C PHE A 221 1.01 -6.14 -9.17
N SER A 222 0.19 -5.12 -9.46
CA SER A 222 0.65 -3.77 -9.79
C SER A 222 0.81 -2.87 -8.56
N THR A 223 1.66 -1.84 -8.66
CA THR A 223 2.12 -1.04 -7.52
C THR A 223 2.04 0.48 -7.76
N PRO A 224 0.82 1.04 -7.87
CA PRO A 224 0.65 2.49 -7.95
C PRO A 224 1.21 3.15 -6.70
N GLU A 225 2.08 4.14 -6.89
CA GLU A 225 2.86 4.77 -5.80
C GLU A 225 2.54 6.26 -5.73
N ARG A 226 2.19 6.73 -4.53
CA ARG A 226 1.86 8.15 -4.26
C ARG A 226 0.86 8.74 -5.25
N GLU A 227 -0.05 7.91 -5.78
CA GLU A 227 -1.09 8.39 -6.68
C GLU A 227 -2.04 9.32 -5.91
N ALA A 228 -1.94 10.62 -6.22
CA ALA A 228 -2.68 11.65 -5.52
C ALA A 228 -4.17 11.31 -5.41
N SER A 229 -4.71 11.41 -4.19
CA SER A 229 -6.14 11.17 -3.93
C SER A 229 -7.06 12.19 -4.60
N TYR A 230 -6.52 13.32 -5.09
CA TYR A 230 -7.29 14.45 -5.65
C TYR A 230 -7.40 14.44 -7.17
N ASP A 231 -6.74 13.50 -7.86
CA ASP A 231 -6.80 13.46 -9.32
C ASP A 231 -8.05 12.71 -9.79
N ARG A 232 -9.00 13.45 -10.39
CA ARG A 232 -10.23 12.91 -11.00
C ARG A 232 -9.92 11.93 -12.13
N GLU A 233 -8.80 12.08 -12.84
CA GLU A 233 -8.40 11.14 -13.91
C GLU A 233 -8.14 9.75 -13.33
N THR A 234 -7.47 9.67 -12.18
CA THR A 234 -7.25 8.39 -11.47
C THR A 234 -8.53 7.80 -10.88
N GLN A 235 -9.63 8.56 -10.80
CA GLN A 235 -10.92 8.03 -10.33
C GLN A 235 -11.77 7.42 -11.43
N LYS A 236 -11.50 7.70 -12.72
CA LYS A 236 -12.29 7.17 -13.85
C LYS A 236 -12.40 5.64 -13.85
N GLN A 237 -11.41 4.95 -13.28
CA GLN A 237 -11.46 3.52 -13.05
C GLN A 237 -12.19 3.20 -11.74
N ALA A 238 -13.43 2.72 -11.84
CA ALA A 238 -14.27 2.37 -10.70
C ALA A 238 -13.87 1.07 -9.97
N ALA A 239 -13.10 0.19 -10.62
CA ALA A 239 -12.56 -1.04 -10.04
C ALA A 239 -11.25 -1.45 -10.74
N TYR A 240 -10.31 -2.04 -10.00
CA TYR A 240 -9.11 -2.63 -10.58
C TYR A 240 -9.43 -3.91 -11.35
N GLU A 241 -8.71 -4.14 -12.44
CA GLU A 241 -8.88 -5.32 -13.31
C GLU A 241 -7.87 -6.43 -13.00
N GLN A 242 -6.80 -6.09 -12.28
CA GLN A 242 -5.74 -6.99 -11.86
C GLN A 242 -5.43 -6.79 -10.37
N PRO A 243 -4.75 -7.75 -9.71
CA PRO A 243 -4.26 -7.55 -8.36
C PRO A 243 -3.40 -6.28 -8.28
N THR A 244 -3.67 -5.45 -7.29
CA THR A 244 -3.05 -4.13 -7.15
C THR A 244 -2.85 -3.82 -5.69
N GLU A 245 -1.67 -3.31 -5.33
CA GLU A 245 -1.35 -2.79 -4.00
C GLU A 245 -0.79 -1.38 -4.15
N ALA A 246 -1.59 -0.40 -3.75
CA ALA A 246 -1.13 0.98 -3.74
C ALA A 246 -0.25 1.23 -2.52
N CYS A 247 0.86 1.94 -2.69
CA CYS A 247 1.72 2.34 -1.58
C CYS A 247 1.77 3.87 -1.42
N GLU A 248 1.80 4.31 -0.16
CA GLU A 248 1.86 5.71 0.24
C GLU A 248 2.61 5.84 1.56
N SER A 249 3.27 6.97 1.79
CA SER A 249 3.91 7.27 3.07
C SER A 249 3.03 8.17 3.93
N ILE A 250 3.09 7.96 5.25
CA ILE A 250 2.47 8.87 6.20
C ILE A 250 3.11 10.27 6.14
N GLY A 251 4.38 10.32 5.76
CA GLY A 251 5.14 11.54 5.49
C GLY A 251 5.17 11.86 4.01
N ARG A 252 5.14 13.13 3.66
CA ARG A 252 5.14 13.59 2.27
C ARG A 252 6.52 13.50 1.63
N GLU A 253 7.57 13.83 2.37
CA GLU A 253 8.89 14.02 1.76
C GLU A 253 9.70 12.74 1.72
N SER A 254 9.55 11.82 2.69
CA SER A 254 10.36 10.59 2.74
C SER A 254 9.55 9.31 3.01
N TRP A 255 10.09 8.18 2.55
CA TRP A 255 9.68 6.87 3.03
C TRP A 255 10.42 6.51 4.33
N GLY A 256 11.73 6.77 4.38
CA GLY A 256 12.52 6.63 5.60
C GLY A 256 12.17 7.66 6.67
N PHE A 257 12.81 7.56 7.85
CA PHE A 257 12.63 8.56 8.89
C PHE A 257 13.17 9.93 8.45
N ARG A 258 12.33 10.95 8.59
CA ARG A 258 12.70 12.36 8.47
C ARG A 258 12.38 13.09 9.78
N SER A 259 13.38 13.79 10.32
CA SER A 259 13.29 14.49 11.61
C SER A 259 12.32 15.67 11.59
N ASN A 260 12.22 16.36 10.46
CA ASN A 260 11.32 17.50 10.25
C ASN A 260 10.28 17.18 9.16
N GLU A 261 9.58 16.05 9.28
CA GLU A 261 8.66 15.57 8.24
C GLU A 261 7.37 16.40 8.10
N ASP A 262 6.92 16.54 6.85
CA ASP A 262 5.63 17.09 6.47
C ASP A 262 4.60 15.95 6.40
N TYR A 263 3.90 15.70 7.49
CA TYR A 263 2.93 14.61 7.54
C TYR A 263 1.68 14.89 6.73
N HIS A 264 1.17 13.88 6.04
CA HIS A 264 -0.13 13.95 5.39
C HIS A 264 -1.26 14.09 6.42
N SER A 265 -2.31 14.82 6.03
CA SER A 265 -3.50 14.95 6.86
C SER A 265 -4.29 13.64 6.91
N LEU A 266 -5.06 13.44 7.99
CA LEU A 266 -6.01 12.34 8.10
C LEU A 266 -6.97 12.29 6.90
N ALA A 267 -7.41 13.47 6.42
CA ALA A 267 -8.31 13.59 5.29
C ALA A 267 -7.71 13.03 4.01
N TYR A 268 -6.43 13.30 3.75
CA TYR A 268 -5.73 12.77 2.59
C TYR A 268 -5.58 11.25 2.69
N LEU A 269 -5.04 10.76 3.80
CA LEU A 269 -4.74 9.34 3.98
C LEU A 269 -6.00 8.47 3.98
N SER A 270 -7.04 8.86 4.72
CA SER A 270 -8.32 8.14 4.73
C SER A 270 -8.98 8.08 3.36
N ARG A 271 -8.94 9.18 2.59
CA ARG A 271 -9.46 9.23 1.21
C ARG A 271 -8.66 8.35 0.26
N SER A 272 -7.33 8.35 0.39
CA SER A 272 -6.45 7.47 -0.39
C SER A 272 -6.73 6.00 -0.09
N ILE A 273 -6.80 5.61 1.19
CA ILE A 273 -7.14 4.25 1.62
C ILE A 273 -8.51 3.84 1.10
N ALA A 274 -9.54 4.67 1.29
CA ALA A 274 -10.90 4.39 0.83
C ALA A 274 -10.94 4.22 -0.70
N LYS A 275 -10.26 5.09 -1.47
CA LYS A 275 -10.15 5.01 -2.93
C LYS A 275 -9.62 3.65 -3.38
N HIS A 276 -8.48 3.22 -2.85
CA HIS A 276 -7.83 1.99 -3.33
C HIS A 276 -8.56 0.73 -2.86
N LEU A 277 -9.04 0.70 -1.62
CA LEU A 277 -9.81 -0.44 -1.11
C LEU A 277 -11.19 -0.55 -1.76
N ALA A 278 -11.90 0.56 -2.02
CA ALA A 278 -13.21 0.52 -2.69
C ALA A 278 -13.11 0.04 -4.16
N LYS A 279 -11.94 0.22 -4.81
CA LYS A 279 -11.65 -0.32 -6.14
C LYS A 279 -11.27 -1.81 -6.15
N GLY A 280 -11.22 -2.46 -4.99
CA GLY A 280 -10.84 -3.88 -4.87
C GLY A 280 -9.34 -4.12 -4.72
N GLY A 281 -8.53 -3.07 -4.62
CA GLY A 281 -7.09 -3.19 -4.42
C GLY A 281 -6.71 -3.35 -2.96
N ASN A 282 -5.40 -3.42 -2.73
CA ASN A 282 -4.74 -3.37 -1.43
C ASN A 282 -4.14 -1.98 -1.22
N TYR A 283 -3.85 -1.66 0.04
CA TYR A 283 -3.17 -0.43 0.43
C TYR A 283 -2.04 -0.75 1.41
N LEU A 284 -0.86 -0.22 1.15
CA LEU A 284 0.35 -0.41 1.93
C LEU A 284 0.82 0.96 2.45
N LEU A 285 0.54 1.25 3.72
CA LEU A 285 0.85 2.53 4.33
C LEU A 285 2.21 2.49 5.02
N ASN A 286 3.12 3.39 4.64
CA ASN A 286 4.48 3.41 5.14
C ASN A 286 4.67 4.26 6.40
N VAL A 287 5.52 3.77 7.30
CA VAL A 287 6.13 4.54 8.39
C VAL A 287 7.65 4.29 8.44
N GLY A 288 8.43 5.36 8.48
CA GLY A 288 9.88 5.30 8.71
C GLY A 288 10.23 5.34 10.21
N PRO A 289 10.75 4.26 10.82
CA PRO A 289 11.20 4.25 12.21
C PRO A 289 12.47 5.09 12.40
N LYS A 290 12.62 5.68 13.60
CA LYS A 290 13.84 6.37 14.01
C LYS A 290 15.02 5.40 14.09
N ALA A 291 16.25 5.92 14.11
CA ALA A 291 17.46 5.11 14.28
C ALA A 291 17.49 4.28 15.57
N ASP A 292 16.74 4.66 16.61
CA ASP A 292 16.66 3.88 17.85
C ASP A 292 15.71 2.66 17.78
N GLY A 293 14.96 2.51 16.68
CA GLY A 293 14.02 1.42 16.44
C GLY A 293 12.56 1.72 16.82
N THR A 294 12.25 2.93 17.27
CA THR A 294 10.87 3.34 17.59
C THR A 294 10.23 4.14 16.45
N PHE A 295 8.91 4.02 16.29
CA PHE A 295 8.17 4.91 15.38
C PHE A 295 8.11 6.35 15.93
N PRO A 296 8.07 7.37 15.06
CA PRO A 296 7.84 8.76 15.50
C PRO A 296 6.47 8.94 16.15
N ASP A 297 6.39 9.73 17.24
CA ASP A 297 5.15 9.96 17.98
C ASP A 297 4.03 10.53 17.10
N GLN A 298 4.38 11.44 16.19
CA GLN A 298 3.42 12.02 15.24
C GLN A 298 2.83 10.97 14.30
N ALA A 299 3.64 10.01 13.84
CA ALA A 299 3.16 8.89 13.02
C ALA A 299 2.22 7.98 13.83
N ILE A 300 2.55 7.70 15.11
CA ILE A 300 1.69 6.92 16.02
C ILE A 300 0.34 7.60 16.21
N ASN A 301 0.31 8.92 16.41
CA ASN A 301 -0.93 9.70 16.59
C ASN A 301 -1.81 9.67 15.34
N ILE A 302 -1.21 9.89 14.17
CA ILE A 302 -1.94 9.85 12.88
C ILE A 302 -2.48 8.44 12.62
N LEU A 303 -1.67 7.41 12.83
CA LEU A 303 -2.11 6.01 12.73
C LEU A 303 -3.27 5.70 13.67
N GLY A 304 -3.22 6.18 14.92
CA GLY A 304 -4.32 6.02 15.88
C GLY A 304 -5.63 6.65 15.40
N ALA A 305 -5.56 7.88 14.87
CA ALA A 305 -6.72 8.57 14.28
C ALA A 305 -7.24 7.85 13.03
N LEU A 306 -6.33 7.38 12.16
CA LEU A 306 -6.67 6.54 11.00
C LEU A 306 -7.37 5.25 11.42
N GLY A 307 -6.86 4.58 12.45
CA GLY A 307 -7.44 3.34 12.96
C GLY A 307 -8.87 3.55 13.43
N LYS A 308 -9.15 4.64 14.17
CA LYS A 308 -10.51 5.00 14.59
C LYS A 308 -11.45 5.15 13.39
N TRP A 309 -11.05 5.91 12.38
CA TRP A 309 -11.82 6.06 11.14
C TRP A 309 -12.02 4.71 10.44
N TYR A 310 -10.92 3.97 10.22
CA TYR A 310 -10.90 2.71 9.49
C TYR A 310 -11.85 1.69 10.11
N HIS A 311 -11.81 1.50 11.44
CA HIS A 311 -12.73 0.59 12.14
C HIS A 311 -14.20 1.00 12.00
N GLY A 312 -14.50 2.30 11.93
CA GLY A 312 -15.86 2.80 11.71
C GLY A 312 -16.42 2.48 10.33
N VAL A 313 -15.57 2.38 9.30
CA VAL A 313 -16.00 2.17 7.90
C VAL A 313 -15.56 0.84 7.29
N LYS A 314 -14.80 0.01 8.03
CA LYS A 314 -14.13 -1.20 7.53
C LYS A 314 -15.07 -2.16 6.79
N GLU A 315 -16.32 -2.27 7.23
CA GLU A 315 -17.28 -3.18 6.57
C GLU A 315 -17.53 -2.83 5.10
N ALA A 316 -17.44 -1.55 4.73
CA ALA A 316 -17.62 -1.09 3.36
C ALA A 316 -16.38 -1.31 2.49
N LEU A 317 -15.21 -1.48 3.11
CA LEU A 317 -13.91 -1.56 2.43
C LEU A 317 -13.42 -2.99 2.27
N VAL A 318 -13.61 -3.84 3.29
CA VAL A 318 -13.05 -5.21 3.33
C VAL A 318 -14.10 -6.27 3.04
N ASN A 319 -15.32 -6.09 3.53
CA ASN A 319 -16.38 -7.12 3.46
C ASN A 319 -17.33 -6.91 2.26
N ALA A 320 -17.12 -5.86 1.48
CA ALA A 320 -17.92 -5.53 0.30
C ALA A 320 -17.07 -5.58 -0.96
N MET A 321 -17.70 -5.90 -2.09
CA MET A 321 -17.04 -5.99 -3.39
C MET A 321 -17.28 -4.71 -4.20
N PRO A 322 -16.33 -4.27 -5.05
CA PRO A 322 -16.57 -3.19 -5.99
C PRO A 322 -17.81 -3.47 -6.85
N ALA A 323 -18.65 -2.47 -7.04
CA ALA A 323 -19.87 -2.56 -7.83
C ALA A 323 -19.88 -1.49 -8.94
N PRO A 324 -18.91 -1.53 -9.89
CA PRO A 324 -18.83 -0.57 -10.98
C PRO A 324 -20.09 -0.61 -11.85
N GLY A 325 -20.53 0.55 -12.33
CA GLY A 325 -21.76 0.69 -13.12
C GLY A 325 -23.06 0.70 -12.31
N THR A 326 -23.00 0.65 -10.98
CA THR A 326 -24.17 0.88 -10.11
C THR A 326 -24.71 2.31 -10.29
N VAL A 327 -23.81 3.26 -10.57
CA VAL A 327 -24.13 4.66 -10.83
C VAL A 327 -23.45 5.15 -12.10
N ASN A 328 -24.05 6.15 -12.76
CA ASN A 328 -23.57 6.84 -13.95
C ASN A 328 -22.64 8.01 -13.58
N ASP A 329 -21.77 7.80 -12.60
CA ASP A 329 -20.69 8.71 -12.25
C ASP A 329 -19.41 7.89 -12.04
N PRO A 330 -18.45 7.94 -12.99
CA PRO A 330 -17.22 7.17 -12.87
C PRO A 330 -16.32 7.66 -11.73
N GLY A 331 -16.53 8.87 -11.20
CA GLY A 331 -15.81 9.40 -10.04
C GLY A 331 -16.36 8.91 -8.69
N LEU A 332 -17.58 8.34 -8.67
CA LEU A 332 -18.21 7.87 -7.44
C LEU A 332 -18.00 6.36 -7.26
N LEU A 333 -17.18 6.01 -6.27
CA LEU A 333 -16.88 4.61 -5.97
C LEU A 333 -18.01 4.00 -5.15
N VAL A 334 -18.41 2.79 -5.54
CA VAL A 334 -19.49 2.03 -4.90
C VAL A 334 -19.02 0.62 -4.61
N THR A 335 -19.26 0.15 -3.38
CA THR A 335 -19.13 -1.26 -3.03
C THR A 335 -20.48 -1.85 -2.59
N LYS A 336 -20.64 -3.16 -2.76
CA LYS A 336 -21.88 -3.89 -2.47
C LYS A 336 -21.59 -5.13 -1.62
N ARG A 337 -22.47 -5.39 -0.66
CA ARG A 337 -22.54 -6.65 0.10
C ARG A 337 -24.02 -6.99 0.30
N ASP A 338 -24.48 -8.09 -0.26
CA ASP A 338 -25.88 -8.52 -0.18
C ASP A 338 -26.87 -7.40 -0.61
N ASN A 339 -27.69 -6.93 0.32
CA ASN A 339 -28.68 -5.87 0.16
C ASN A 339 -28.15 -4.48 0.58
N LEU A 340 -26.84 -4.37 0.82
CA LEU A 340 -26.17 -3.13 1.22
C LEU A 340 -25.40 -2.54 0.05
N LEU A 341 -25.57 -1.23 -0.15
CA LEU A 341 -24.70 -0.41 -1.00
C LEU A 341 -23.93 0.57 -0.12
N TYR A 342 -22.65 0.75 -0.45
CA TYR A 342 -21.77 1.69 0.20
C TYR A 342 -21.26 2.71 -0.82
N ILE A 343 -21.45 3.99 -0.52
CA ILE A 343 -21.01 5.10 -1.37
C ILE A 343 -19.78 5.73 -0.72
N HIS A 344 -18.67 5.78 -1.45
CA HIS A 344 -17.39 6.25 -0.93
C HIS A 344 -17.07 7.65 -1.48
N LEU A 345 -17.16 8.67 -0.62
CA LEU A 345 -16.77 10.03 -0.97
C LEU A 345 -15.26 10.19 -0.77
N CYS A 346 -14.49 9.69 -1.74
CA CYS A 346 -13.03 9.67 -1.71
C CYS A 346 -12.39 11.00 -2.18
N LEU A 347 -13.18 11.92 -2.73
CA LEU A 347 -12.76 13.31 -2.95
C LEU A 347 -13.27 14.19 -1.82
N LYS A 348 -12.68 15.38 -1.68
CA LYS A 348 -13.28 16.42 -0.85
C LYS A 348 -14.69 16.73 -1.40
N PRO A 349 -15.76 16.51 -0.62
CA PRO A 349 -17.09 16.92 -1.04
C PRO A 349 -17.16 18.43 -1.21
N ASP A 350 -17.85 18.89 -2.26
CA ASP A 350 -18.11 20.31 -2.53
C ASP A 350 -19.50 20.75 -2.06
N CYS A 351 -20.41 19.81 -1.78
CA CYS A 351 -21.74 20.06 -1.26
C CYS A 351 -22.24 18.91 -0.37
N SER A 352 -23.39 19.11 0.29
CA SER A 352 -24.01 18.18 1.24
C SER A 352 -24.94 17.14 0.58
N GLY A 353 -24.82 16.94 -0.73
CA GLY A 353 -25.67 16.01 -1.49
C GLY A 353 -24.89 15.20 -2.53
N VAL A 354 -25.42 14.02 -2.87
CA VAL A 354 -24.90 13.18 -3.96
C VAL A 354 -26.04 12.51 -4.72
N SER A 355 -25.99 12.60 -6.05
CA SER A 355 -26.96 11.96 -6.93
C SER A 355 -26.43 10.61 -7.40
N LEU A 356 -27.22 9.56 -7.21
CA LEU A 356 -26.87 8.16 -7.50
C LEU A 356 -27.66 7.63 -8.71
N ARG A 357 -27.67 8.38 -9.80
CA ARG A 357 -28.31 7.92 -11.06
C ARG A 357 -27.62 6.66 -11.57
N PRO A 358 -28.33 5.67 -12.15
CA PRO A 358 -29.76 5.67 -12.47
C PRO A 358 -30.61 4.98 -11.38
N LEU A 359 -30.16 4.90 -10.12
CA LEU A 359 -30.92 4.22 -9.08
C LEU A 359 -32.24 4.96 -8.80
N GLU A 360 -33.39 4.35 -9.07
CA GLU A 360 -34.72 4.92 -8.79
C GLU A 360 -35.44 4.19 -7.65
N ILE A 361 -34.69 3.78 -6.62
CA ILE A 361 -35.20 3.00 -5.49
C ILE A 361 -34.78 3.68 -4.20
N LEU A 362 -35.73 3.93 -3.30
CA LEU A 362 -35.44 4.43 -1.97
C LEU A 362 -34.87 3.30 -1.09
N PRO A 363 -33.79 3.56 -0.34
CA PRO A 363 -33.32 2.65 0.68
C PRO A 363 -34.29 2.67 1.88
N ASP A 364 -34.45 1.53 2.54
CA ASP A 364 -35.15 1.46 3.83
C ASP A 364 -34.39 2.25 4.91
N LYS A 365 -33.06 2.31 4.78
CA LYS A 365 -32.19 3.03 5.68
C LYS A 365 -30.99 3.62 4.94
N ALA A 366 -30.75 4.91 5.17
CA ALA A 366 -29.57 5.63 4.72
C ALA A 366 -28.86 6.26 5.93
N ILE A 367 -27.58 5.93 6.12
CA ILE A 367 -26.76 6.47 7.21
C ILE A 367 -25.37 6.86 6.74
N VAL A 368 -24.74 7.78 7.46
CA VAL A 368 -23.30 7.99 7.43
C VAL A 368 -22.68 6.86 8.23
N LEU A 369 -21.91 5.99 7.57
CA LEU A 369 -21.32 4.83 8.22
C LEU A 369 -20.30 5.23 9.29
N ASN A 370 -19.58 6.33 9.07
CA ASN A 370 -18.56 6.86 9.99
C ASN A 370 -19.05 7.01 11.44
N ASN A 371 -20.30 7.44 11.64
CA ASN A 371 -20.84 7.79 12.96
C ASN A 371 -22.28 7.31 13.22
N GLY A 372 -22.96 6.71 12.23
CA GLY A 372 -24.33 6.23 12.33
C GLY A 372 -25.42 7.29 12.15
N GLY A 373 -25.06 8.54 11.81
CA GLY A 373 -26.00 9.63 11.55
C GLY A 373 -26.93 9.32 10.37
N LYS A 374 -28.21 9.70 10.47
CA LYS A 374 -29.19 9.48 9.39
C LYS A 374 -28.95 10.45 8.22
N ILE A 375 -29.17 9.97 7.00
CA ILE A 375 -29.12 10.77 5.77
C ILE A 375 -30.51 10.79 5.15
N ALA A 376 -30.92 11.93 4.59
CA ALA A 376 -32.17 12.03 3.87
C ALA A 376 -32.02 11.52 2.43
N ALA A 377 -33.06 10.88 1.90
CA ALA A 377 -33.04 10.27 0.58
C ALA A 377 -34.36 10.53 -0.15
N GLU A 378 -34.28 10.90 -1.43
CA GLU A 378 -35.46 11.13 -2.28
C GLU A 378 -35.21 10.61 -3.71
N ILE A 379 -36.27 10.22 -4.43
CA ILE A 379 -36.21 9.95 -5.87
C ILE A 379 -36.72 11.17 -6.62
N GLU A 380 -35.80 11.97 -7.12
CA GLU A 380 -36.12 13.23 -7.79
C GLU A 380 -35.36 13.39 -9.11
N MET A 381 -35.81 14.36 -9.92
CA MET A 381 -35.06 14.85 -11.07
C MET A 381 -34.28 16.08 -10.62
N MET A 382 -32.96 15.94 -10.49
CA MET A 382 -32.11 17.07 -10.12
C MET A 382 -32.22 18.18 -11.18
N PRO A 383 -32.32 19.47 -10.79
CA PRO A 383 -32.36 20.58 -11.74
C PRO A 383 -31.18 20.58 -12.73
N ALA A 384 -30.01 20.12 -12.32
CA ALA A 384 -28.83 20.00 -13.17
C ALA A 384 -28.99 18.99 -14.34
N HIS A 385 -29.97 18.09 -14.26
CA HIS A 385 -30.22 17.02 -15.23
C HIS A 385 -31.58 17.18 -15.93
N TYR A 386 -32.17 18.38 -15.93
CA TYR A 386 -33.50 18.63 -16.51
C TYR A 386 -33.63 18.20 -17.98
N ASN A 387 -32.56 18.35 -18.78
CA ASN A 387 -32.54 17.96 -20.20
C ASN A 387 -32.61 16.44 -20.43
N GLU A 388 -32.18 15.65 -19.45
CA GLU A 388 -32.18 14.19 -19.54
C GLU A 388 -33.53 13.61 -19.11
N CYS A 389 -34.41 14.42 -18.49
CA CYS A 389 -35.66 14.01 -17.85
C CYS A 389 -35.49 12.77 -16.93
N ALA A 390 -34.27 12.55 -16.44
CA ALA A 390 -33.87 11.35 -15.72
C ALA A 390 -34.00 11.59 -14.21
N ARG A 391 -34.64 10.64 -13.52
CA ARG A 391 -34.72 10.64 -12.06
C ARG A 391 -33.57 9.81 -11.48
N GLY A 392 -33.31 10.02 -10.21
CA GLY A 392 -32.37 9.20 -9.47
C GLY A 392 -32.48 9.41 -7.97
N LEU A 393 -31.86 8.50 -7.23
CA LEU A 393 -31.72 8.56 -5.80
C LEU A 393 -30.77 9.70 -5.45
N HIS A 394 -31.31 10.73 -4.80
CA HIS A 394 -30.53 11.82 -4.24
C HIS A 394 -30.42 11.61 -2.74
N LEU A 395 -29.18 11.58 -2.25
CA LEU A 395 -28.88 11.63 -0.82
C LEU A 395 -28.49 13.06 -0.46
N PHE A 396 -29.06 13.62 0.61
CA PHE A 396 -28.82 15.01 1.01
C PHE A 396 -28.77 15.19 2.53
N ASN A 397 -28.34 16.38 2.96
CA ASN A 397 -27.99 16.70 4.35
C ASN A 397 -26.83 15.84 4.89
N ILE A 398 -25.87 15.51 4.02
CA ILE A 398 -24.63 14.85 4.44
C ILE A 398 -23.81 15.88 5.25
N PRO A 399 -23.33 15.54 6.46
CA PRO A 399 -22.61 16.46 7.35
C PRO A 399 -21.15 16.63 6.89
N VAL A 400 -20.95 17.18 5.70
CA VAL A 400 -19.64 17.25 5.03
C VAL A 400 -18.62 18.13 5.76
N ASP A 401 -19.06 19.17 6.46
CA ASP A 401 -18.18 20.04 7.23
C ASP A 401 -17.75 19.40 8.56
N GLU A 402 -18.63 18.65 9.21
CA GLU A 402 -18.32 17.91 10.45
C GLU A 402 -17.32 16.77 10.19
N LEU A 403 -17.37 16.19 8.98
CA LEU A 403 -16.52 15.07 8.55
C LEU A 403 -15.45 15.50 7.54
N ALA A 404 -15.14 16.80 7.46
CA ALA A 404 -14.20 17.34 6.48
C ALA A 404 -12.79 16.74 6.56
N ASN A 405 -12.42 16.22 7.72
CA ASN A 405 -11.10 15.68 8.04
C ASN A 405 -10.93 14.19 7.74
N GLU A 406 -11.93 13.53 7.15
CA GLU A 406 -11.85 12.10 6.80
C GLU A 406 -12.62 11.78 5.51
N ALA A 407 -12.47 10.55 5.03
CA ALA A 407 -13.30 10.01 3.96
C ALA A 407 -14.67 9.65 4.51
N ILE A 408 -15.72 10.14 3.84
CA ILE A 408 -17.11 9.88 4.23
C ILE A 408 -17.60 8.65 3.48
N VAL A 409 -18.16 7.69 4.21
CA VAL A 409 -18.79 6.50 3.64
C VAL A 409 -20.27 6.49 4.01
N LEU A 410 -21.14 6.41 3.00
CA LEU A 410 -22.58 6.33 3.20
C LEU A 410 -23.01 4.86 3.06
N LYS A 411 -23.89 4.39 3.93
CA LYS A 411 -24.47 3.05 3.88
C LYS A 411 -25.95 3.13 3.56
N LEU A 412 -26.36 2.40 2.53
CA LEU A 412 -27.73 2.25 2.09
C LEU A 412 -28.15 0.79 2.25
N GLU A 413 -29.29 0.56 2.87
CA GLU A 413 -29.88 -0.77 3.08
C GLU A 413 -31.22 -0.86 2.36
N PHE A 414 -31.42 -1.96 1.62
CA PHE A 414 -32.64 -2.23 0.84
C PHE A 414 -33.25 -3.57 1.28
N GLN A 415 -34.57 -3.78 1.17
CA GLN A 415 -35.16 -5.09 1.45
C GLN A 415 -34.71 -6.18 0.46
N SER A 416 -34.64 -7.42 0.92
CA SER A 416 -34.26 -8.61 0.14
C SER A 416 -35.16 -8.89 -1.07
N THR A 417 -36.41 -8.42 -1.07
CA THR A 417 -37.34 -8.51 -2.20
C THR A 417 -37.01 -7.52 -3.33
N GLY A 418 -36.25 -6.46 -3.07
CA GLY A 418 -35.73 -5.50 -4.04
C GLY A 418 -34.42 -5.92 -4.72
N SER A 419 -33.79 -7.03 -4.30
CA SER A 419 -32.51 -7.50 -4.85
C SER A 419 -32.54 -7.80 -6.35
N LYS A 420 -33.72 -8.06 -6.95
CA LYS A 420 -33.86 -8.18 -8.41
C LYS A 420 -33.56 -6.87 -9.15
N CYS A 421 -33.76 -5.70 -8.54
CA CYS A 421 -33.49 -4.40 -9.16
C CYS A 421 -32.05 -3.90 -8.95
N LEU A 422 -31.35 -4.41 -7.93
CA LEU A 422 -29.90 -4.18 -7.75
C LEU A 422 -29.04 -5.06 -8.67
N ASN A 423 -29.67 -5.92 -9.49
CA ASN A 423 -29.09 -6.56 -10.65
C ASN A 423 -29.36 -5.67 -11.88
N ILE A 424 -28.73 -4.50 -11.93
CA ILE A 424 -28.74 -3.70 -13.15
C ILE A 424 -27.93 -4.49 -14.17
N ASP A 425 -28.61 -5.00 -15.19
CA ASP A 425 -27.99 -5.71 -16.30
C ASP A 425 -27.05 -4.73 -17.04
N THR A 426 -25.74 -4.88 -16.81
CA THR A 426 -24.68 -4.05 -17.41
C THR A 426 -24.66 -4.06 -18.95
N THR A 427 -25.52 -4.83 -19.60
CA THR A 427 -25.68 -4.84 -21.06
C THR A 427 -26.56 -3.72 -21.62
N ALA A 428 -27.44 -3.10 -20.81
CA ALA A 428 -28.44 -2.14 -21.31
C ALA A 428 -27.93 -0.68 -21.47
N LEU A 429 -26.73 -0.34 -21.01
CA LEU A 429 -26.17 1.03 -21.07
C LEU A 429 -25.25 1.29 -22.28
N ARG A 430 -25.17 0.39 -23.26
CA ARG A 430 -24.36 0.56 -24.49
C ARG A 430 -25.12 1.04 -25.73
N ALA A 431 -26.37 1.47 -25.58
CA ALA A 431 -27.14 2.02 -26.69
C ALA A 431 -27.85 3.31 -26.29
N ARG A 432 -27.08 4.41 -26.22
CA ARG A 432 -27.50 5.77 -26.60
C ARG A 432 -26.31 6.71 -26.56
#